data_AF-A0A533RFQ1-F1
#
_entry.id   AF-A0A533RFQ1-F1
#
_cell.length_a   1.000
_cell.length_b   1.000
_cell.length_c   1.000
_cell.angle_alpha   90.00
_cell.angle_beta   90.00
_cell.angle_gamma   90.00
#
_symmetry.space_group_name_H-M   'P 1'
#
loop_
_entity.id
_entity.type
_entity.pdbx_description
1 polymer ?
#
loop_
_entity_poly.entity_id
_entity_poly.type
_entity_poly.pdbx_seq_one_letter_code
_entity_poly.pdbx_strand_id
1 'polypeptide(L)'
;MPSDKTRFGLDETGIPEAWYNIIPDLKNPPAPPKVITPDGTELGPDQIGEVMMKLFPMECLKQEGSGDRFIDIPGAVIDVYKTYRPSPLLRARTLERNLGLPAGVRIYYKYEGVSPAGSHKPNTAIPQAYYNKQEGITKISTE
;
A
#
# COMPACT_ATOMS: atom_id res chain seq x y z
N MET A 1 -16.45 -6.60 -33.57
CA MET A 1 -16.17 -7.80 -32.75
C MET A 1 -15.79 -7.35 -31.33
N PRO A 2 -16.12 -8.09 -30.27
CA PRO A 2 -15.60 -7.78 -28.93
C PRO A 2 -14.07 -7.78 -28.97
N SER A 3 -13.43 -6.81 -28.32
CA SER A 3 -11.96 -6.71 -28.31
C SER A 3 -11.33 -7.96 -27.68
N ASP A 4 -10.36 -8.57 -28.37
CA ASP A 4 -9.55 -9.70 -27.86
C ASP A 4 -8.45 -9.27 -26.86
N LYS A 5 -8.46 -8.00 -26.45
CA LYS A 5 -7.49 -7.46 -25.51
C LYS A 5 -7.52 -8.21 -24.17
N THR A 6 -6.34 -8.67 -23.77
CA THR A 6 -6.11 -9.45 -22.54
C THR A 6 -5.28 -8.66 -21.53
N ARG A 7 -4.47 -7.70 -21.98
CA ARG A 7 -3.61 -6.85 -21.15
C ARG A 7 -4.02 -5.39 -21.25
N PHE A 8 -4.18 -4.74 -20.11
CA PHE A 8 -4.55 -3.34 -19.96
C PHE A 8 -3.44 -2.65 -19.15
N GLY A 9 -2.66 -1.81 -19.82
CA GLY A 9 -1.60 -1.01 -19.21
C GLY A 9 -2.08 0.41 -18.95
N LEU A 10 -1.49 1.04 -17.94
CA LEU A 10 -1.49 2.47 -17.70
C LEU A 10 -0.02 2.90 -17.77
N ASP A 11 0.26 4.02 -18.40
CA ASP A 11 1.63 4.52 -18.50
C ASP A 11 2.07 5.21 -17.18
N GLU A 12 3.36 5.46 -17.05
CA GLU A 12 3.96 6.06 -15.86
C GLU A 12 3.49 7.49 -15.58
N THR A 13 3.03 8.23 -16.58
CA THR A 13 2.41 9.56 -16.41
C THR A 13 1.02 9.49 -15.77
N GLY A 14 0.40 8.31 -15.77
CA GLY A 14 -0.88 8.02 -15.10
C GLY A 14 -0.75 7.47 -13.68
N ILE A 15 0.45 7.42 -13.09
CA ILE A 15 0.61 6.98 -11.70
C ILE A 15 -0.16 7.93 -10.77
N PRO A 16 -1.01 7.41 -9.86
CA PRO A 16 -1.65 8.24 -8.83
C PRO A 16 -0.60 8.93 -7.95
N GLU A 17 -0.85 10.18 -7.60
CA GLU A 17 0.06 11.01 -6.80
C GLU A 17 -0.28 11.04 -5.30
N ALA A 18 -1.33 10.34 -4.89
CA ALA A 18 -1.74 10.20 -3.49
C ALA A 18 -2.14 8.76 -3.16
N TRP A 19 -1.83 8.30 -1.95
CA TRP A 19 -2.46 7.13 -1.34
C TRP A 19 -3.86 7.48 -0.83
N TYR A 20 -4.76 6.51 -0.86
CA TYR A 20 -6.11 6.65 -0.32
C TYR A 20 -6.20 6.01 1.06
N ASN A 21 -6.71 6.78 2.03
CA ASN A 21 -7.01 6.33 3.37
C ASN A 21 -8.50 6.03 3.49
N ILE A 22 -8.83 4.78 3.81
CA ILE A 22 -10.23 4.32 3.94
C ILE A 22 -10.89 4.82 5.25
N ILE A 23 -10.10 5.10 6.29
CA ILE A 23 -10.58 5.41 7.65
C ILE A 23 -11.69 6.49 7.68
N PRO A 24 -11.56 7.66 7.02
CA PRO A 24 -12.60 8.69 7.05
C PRO A 24 -13.93 8.28 6.38
N ASP A 25 -13.93 7.21 5.58
CA ASP A 25 -15.10 6.72 4.85
C ASP A 25 -15.72 5.47 5.51
N LEU A 26 -15.16 4.97 6.62
CA LEU A 26 -15.71 3.85 7.37
C LEU A 26 -16.86 4.28 8.28
N LYS A 27 -17.98 3.54 8.22
CA LYS A 27 -19.13 3.75 9.13
C LYS A 27 -18.75 3.59 10.60
N ASN A 28 -17.90 2.61 10.89
CA ASN A 28 -17.36 2.32 12.21
C ASN A 28 -15.83 2.27 12.08
N PRO A 29 -15.12 3.40 12.24
CA PRO A 29 -13.66 3.40 12.16
C PRO A 29 -13.06 2.52 13.28
N PRO A 30 -11.87 1.92 13.06
CA PRO A 30 -11.16 1.18 14.09
C PRO A 30 -10.97 2.00 15.36
N ALA A 31 -11.10 1.34 16.51
CA ALA A 31 -10.69 1.96 17.77
C ALA A 31 -9.17 2.22 17.75
N PRO A 32 -8.69 3.22 18.50
CA PRO A 32 -7.25 3.44 18.67
C PRO A 32 -6.53 2.16 19.15
N PRO A 33 -5.25 1.98 18.77
CA PRO A 33 -4.49 0.80 19.16
C PRO A 33 -4.38 0.71 20.68
N LYS A 34 -4.49 -0.52 21.20
CA LYS A 34 -4.20 -0.85 22.60
C LYS A 34 -2.83 -1.53 22.65
N VAL A 35 -1.96 -1.06 23.54
CA VAL A 35 -0.65 -1.69 23.77
C VAL A 35 -0.65 -2.26 25.18
N ILE A 36 -0.44 -3.57 25.26
CA ILE A 36 -0.29 -4.31 26.52
C ILE A 36 1.18 -4.67 26.66
N THR A 37 1.80 -4.29 27.77
CA THR A 37 3.18 -4.65 28.08
C THR A 37 3.30 -6.13 28.46
N PRO A 38 4.51 -6.73 28.45
CA PRO A 38 4.70 -8.15 28.82
C PRO A 38 4.19 -8.52 30.24
N ASP A 39 4.16 -7.57 31.17
CA ASP A 39 3.62 -7.71 32.53
C ASP A 39 2.10 -7.54 32.61
N GLY A 40 1.42 -7.27 31.49
CA GLY A 40 -0.04 -7.16 31.40
C GLY A 40 -0.60 -5.75 31.61
N THR A 41 0.25 -4.73 31.68
CA THR A 41 -0.18 -3.33 31.86
C THR A 41 -0.64 -2.74 30.53
N GLU A 42 -1.86 -2.17 30.48
CA GLU A 42 -2.32 -1.39 29.32
C GLU A 42 -1.72 0.02 29.38
N LEU A 43 -1.03 0.43 28.32
CA LEU A 43 -0.44 1.76 28.21
C LEU A 43 -1.48 2.81 27.84
N GLY A 44 -1.33 4.00 28.42
CA GLY A 44 -2.09 5.18 28.00
C GLY A 44 -1.63 5.74 26.64
N PRO A 45 -2.43 6.59 25.98
CA PRO A 45 -2.12 7.11 24.64
C PRO A 45 -0.74 7.77 24.52
N ASP A 46 -0.35 8.58 25.50
CA ASP A 46 0.96 9.26 25.49
C ASP A 46 2.12 8.25 25.57
N GLN A 47 1.98 7.22 26.40
CA GLN A 47 2.98 6.15 26.55
C GLN A 47 3.07 5.30 25.26
N ILE A 48 1.94 5.06 24.59
CA ILE A 48 1.93 4.39 23.29
C ILE A 48 2.72 5.21 22.27
N GLY A 49 2.48 6.52 22.21
CA GLY A 49 3.23 7.44 21.36
C GLY A 49 4.74 7.35 21.59
N GLU A 50 5.18 7.42 22.84
CA GLU A 50 6.60 7.32 23.20
C GLU A 50 7.24 5.99 22.80
N VAL A 51 6.52 4.87 22.91
CA VAL A 51 7.02 3.55 22.50
C VAL A 51 7.11 3.46 20.98
N MET A 52 6.08 3.92 20.26
CA MET A 52 6.03 3.83 18.80
C MET A 52 7.05 4.75 18.11
N MET A 53 7.33 5.93 18.69
CA MET A 53 8.40 6.83 18.21
C MET A 53 9.81 6.24 18.29
N LYS A 54 10.02 5.15 19.05
CA LYS A 54 11.30 4.43 19.08
C LYS A 54 11.43 3.39 17.96
N LEU A 55 10.31 3.02 17.34
CA LEU A 55 10.25 1.92 16.36
C LEU A 55 10.06 2.42 14.94
N PHE A 56 9.29 3.49 14.76
CA PHE A 56 8.88 3.98 13.45
C PHE A 56 9.28 5.43 13.24
N PRO A 57 9.59 5.83 11.99
CA PRO A 57 9.77 7.24 11.69
C PRO A 57 8.47 8.01 11.93
N MET A 58 8.60 9.27 12.35
CA MET A 58 7.49 10.16 12.68
C MET A 58 6.46 10.26 11.55
N GLU A 59 6.91 10.26 10.29
CA GLU A 59 6.00 10.33 9.15
C GLU A 59 5.09 9.09 9.02
N CYS A 60 5.59 7.89 9.33
CA CYS A 60 4.75 6.69 9.39
C CYS A 60 3.70 6.80 10.51
N LEU A 61 4.08 7.34 11.66
CA LEU A 61 3.16 7.51 12.80
C LEU A 61 2.06 8.53 12.53
N LYS A 62 2.39 9.63 11.83
CA LYS A 62 1.39 10.61 11.38
C LYS A 62 0.38 9.99 10.43
N GLN A 63 0.84 9.14 9.51
CA GLN A 63 -0.05 8.45 8.56
C GLN A 63 -0.96 7.45 9.25
N GLU A 64 -0.45 6.71 10.24
CA GLU A 64 -1.26 5.78 11.06
C GLU A 64 -2.38 6.52 11.82
N GLY A 65 -2.09 7.72 12.34
CA GLY A 65 -3.06 8.57 13.03
C GLY A 65 -3.88 9.50 12.13
N SER A 66 -3.71 9.45 10.80
CA SER A 66 -4.29 10.44 9.91
C SER A 66 -5.79 10.23 9.68
N GLY A 67 -6.55 11.33 9.75
CA GLY A 67 -7.94 11.39 9.31
C GLY A 67 -8.11 11.86 7.86
N ASP A 68 -7.02 12.18 7.16
CA ASP A 68 -7.07 12.69 5.79
C ASP A 68 -7.41 11.57 4.82
N ARG A 69 -8.32 11.85 3.87
CA ARG A 69 -8.75 10.88 2.85
C ARG A 69 -7.65 10.54 1.84
N PHE A 70 -6.79 11.52 1.53
CA PHE A 70 -5.69 11.37 0.59
C PHE A 70 -4.41 11.84 1.25
N ILE A 71 -3.34 11.06 1.07
CA ILE A 71 -2.00 11.35 1.59
C ILE A 71 -1.07 11.40 0.38
N ASP A 72 -0.45 12.54 0.13
CA ASP A 72 0.42 12.74 -1.03
C ASP A 72 1.60 11.77 -1.01
N ILE A 73 1.92 11.18 -2.17
CA ILE A 73 3.08 10.32 -2.35
C ILE A 73 4.28 11.23 -2.61
N PRO A 74 5.37 11.15 -1.83
CA PRO A 74 6.56 11.94 -2.09
C PRO A 74 7.08 11.72 -3.51
N GLY A 75 7.47 12.80 -4.21
CA GLY A 75 7.93 12.71 -5.60
C GLY A 75 9.07 11.69 -5.80
N ALA A 76 10.01 11.62 -4.85
CA ALA A 76 11.09 10.63 -4.88
C ALA A 76 10.60 9.17 -4.77
N VAL A 77 9.48 8.93 -4.08
CA VAL A 77 8.83 7.62 -4.01
C VAL A 77 8.14 7.31 -5.34
N ILE A 78 7.45 8.29 -5.94
CA ILE A 78 6.86 8.17 -7.28
C ILE A 78 7.94 7.82 -8.31
N ASP A 79 9.10 8.47 -8.26
CA ASP A 79 10.19 8.21 -9.21
C ASP A 79 10.71 6.76 -9.12
N VAL A 80 10.77 6.18 -7.92
CA VAL A 80 11.08 4.76 -7.77
C VAL A 80 9.93 3.89 -8.29
N TYR A 81 8.67 4.25 -8.00
CA TYR A 81 7.51 3.51 -8.53
C TYR A 81 7.49 3.46 -10.04
N LYS A 82 7.84 4.54 -10.76
CA LYS A 82 7.91 4.56 -12.23
C LYS A 82 8.79 3.45 -12.83
N THR A 83 9.72 2.89 -12.07
CA THR A 83 10.58 1.79 -12.55
C THR A 83 9.84 0.45 -12.72
N TYR A 84 8.69 0.26 -12.07
CA TYR A 84 7.92 -1.00 -12.14
C TYR A 84 6.39 -0.84 -12.07
N ARG A 85 5.89 0.38 -11.84
CA ARG A 85 4.47 0.76 -11.82
C ARG A 85 4.17 1.70 -12.99
N PRO A 86 2.92 1.74 -13.46
CA PRO A 86 1.76 0.96 -13.02
C PRO A 86 1.84 -0.53 -13.40
N SER A 87 1.40 -1.41 -12.50
CA SER A 87 1.26 -2.83 -12.84
C SER A 87 0.10 -3.05 -13.83
N PRO A 88 0.16 -4.04 -14.72
CA PRO A 88 -0.91 -4.26 -15.69
C PRO A 88 -2.15 -4.87 -15.01
N LEU A 89 -3.33 -4.51 -15.52
CA LEU A 89 -4.57 -5.26 -15.29
C LEU A 89 -4.69 -6.31 -16.41
N LEU A 90 -4.89 -7.57 -16.03
CA LEU A 90 -4.96 -8.69 -16.97
C LEU A 90 -6.34 -9.33 -16.91
N ARG A 91 -6.85 -9.79 -18.06
CA ARG A 91 -8.13 -10.53 -18.16
C ARG A 91 -7.86 -12.02 -18.34
N ALA A 92 -8.40 -12.86 -17.49
CA ALA A 92 -8.13 -14.30 -17.51
C ALA A 92 -9.05 -15.07 -18.49
N ARG A 93 -9.00 -14.75 -19.79
CA ARG A 93 -9.93 -15.31 -20.80
C ARG A 93 -9.93 -16.84 -20.90
N THR A 94 -8.76 -17.47 -20.79
CA THR A 94 -8.66 -18.94 -20.80
C THR A 94 -9.31 -19.53 -19.57
N LEU A 95 -9.14 -18.90 -18.41
CA LEU A 95 -9.82 -19.31 -17.18
C LEU A 95 -11.34 -19.14 -17.29
N GLU A 96 -11.80 -18.01 -17.83
CA GLU A 96 -13.23 -17.77 -18.11
C GLU A 96 -13.84 -18.90 -18.97
N ARG A 97 -13.15 -19.32 -20.04
CA ARG A 97 -13.58 -20.44 -20.91
C ARG A 97 -13.58 -21.78 -20.19
N ASN A 98 -12.50 -22.08 -19.46
CA ASN A 98 -12.36 -23.36 -18.75
C ASN A 98 -13.41 -23.51 -17.63
N LEU A 99 -13.83 -22.41 -17.04
CA LEU A 99 -14.90 -22.38 -16.03
C LEU A 99 -16.31 -22.34 -16.64
N GLY A 100 -16.45 -22.20 -17.96
CA GLY A 100 -17.75 -22.11 -18.63
C GLY A 100 -18.58 -20.89 -18.20
N LEU A 101 -17.93 -19.74 -17.93
CA LEU A 101 -18.63 -18.57 -17.40
C LEU A 101 -19.65 -17.99 -18.41
N PRO A 102 -20.78 -17.44 -17.93
CA PRO A 102 -21.77 -16.80 -18.79
C PRO A 102 -21.19 -15.63 -19.59
N ALA A 103 -21.80 -15.36 -20.75
CA ALA A 103 -21.46 -14.18 -21.54
C ALA A 103 -21.63 -12.90 -20.69
N GLY A 104 -20.57 -12.10 -20.60
CA GLY A 104 -20.55 -10.87 -19.81
C GLY A 104 -19.90 -11.00 -18.44
N VAL A 105 -19.77 -12.22 -17.90
CA VAL A 105 -18.96 -12.48 -16.71
C VAL A 105 -17.49 -12.51 -17.11
N ARG A 106 -16.65 -11.74 -16.40
CA ARG A 106 -15.24 -11.54 -16.74
C ARG A 106 -14.39 -11.62 -15.50
N ILE A 107 -13.20 -12.21 -15.63
CA ILE A 107 -12.22 -12.28 -14.55
C ILE A 107 -11.06 -11.37 -14.90
N TYR A 108 -10.81 -10.38 -14.05
CA TYR A 108 -9.64 -9.52 -14.12
C TYR A 108 -8.79 -9.69 -12.86
N TYR A 109 -7.47 -9.52 -13.02
CA TYR A 109 -6.54 -9.53 -11.90
C TYR A 109 -5.48 -8.46 -12.10
N LYS A 110 -5.14 -7.77 -11.01
CA LYS A 110 -4.09 -6.76 -10.96
C LYS A 110 -2.75 -7.48 -10.73
N TYR A 111 -1.89 -7.49 -11.74
CA TYR A 111 -0.69 -8.31 -11.71
C TYR A 111 0.48 -7.59 -11.04
N GLU A 112 0.52 -7.62 -9.72
CA GLU A 112 1.57 -6.99 -8.88
C GLU A 112 2.93 -7.70 -8.90
N GLY A 113 3.05 -8.82 -9.63
CA GLY A 113 4.28 -9.60 -9.76
C GLY A 113 5.36 -8.94 -10.62
N VAL A 114 5.09 -7.76 -11.19
CA VAL A 114 6.04 -7.04 -12.08
C VAL A 114 7.12 -6.26 -11.33
N SER A 115 7.02 -6.14 -9.99
CA SER A 115 8.07 -5.48 -9.22
C SER A 115 9.35 -6.34 -9.19
N PRO A 116 10.53 -5.75 -8.93
CA PRO A 116 11.77 -6.52 -8.79
C PRO A 116 11.71 -7.62 -7.72
N ALA A 117 10.85 -7.45 -6.70
CA ALA A 117 10.62 -8.43 -5.64
C ALA A 117 9.50 -9.45 -5.97
N GLY A 118 8.93 -9.40 -7.18
CA GLY A 118 7.86 -10.31 -7.61
C GLY A 118 6.55 -10.19 -6.81
N SER A 119 6.32 -9.09 -6.09
CA SER A 119 5.14 -8.89 -5.23
C SER A 119 4.81 -7.42 -5.00
N HIS A 120 3.71 -7.14 -4.32
CA HIS A 120 3.30 -5.77 -3.96
C HIS A 120 4.09 -5.18 -2.79
N LYS A 121 4.93 -5.95 -2.09
CA LYS A 121 5.63 -5.51 -0.87
C LYS A 121 6.47 -4.22 -1.04
N PRO A 122 7.16 -3.99 -2.17
CA PRO A 122 7.87 -2.73 -2.38
C PRO A 122 6.98 -1.48 -2.30
N ASN A 123 5.66 -1.60 -2.56
CA ASN A 123 4.72 -0.49 -2.46
C ASN A 123 4.58 0.09 -1.03
N THR A 124 5.07 -0.59 0.01
CA THR A 124 5.21 -0.03 1.36
C THR A 124 6.67 0.04 1.84
N ALA A 125 7.51 -0.92 1.43
CA ALA A 125 8.91 -0.91 1.83
C ALA A 125 9.67 0.32 1.32
N ILE A 126 9.38 0.79 0.10
CA ILE A 126 10.00 1.99 -0.49
C ILE A 126 9.65 3.26 0.31
N PRO A 127 8.37 3.61 0.55
CA PRO A 127 8.04 4.80 1.33
C PRO A 127 8.56 4.70 2.78
N GLN A 128 8.48 3.53 3.43
CA GLN A 128 9.05 3.37 4.77
C GLN A 128 10.57 3.59 4.79
N ALA A 129 11.30 3.05 3.81
CA ALA A 129 12.74 3.30 3.67
C ALA A 129 13.04 4.78 3.36
N TYR A 130 12.19 5.43 2.55
CA TYR A 130 12.29 6.86 2.26
C TYR A 130 12.14 7.70 3.54
N TYR A 131 11.12 7.47 4.36
CA TYR A 131 10.90 8.23 5.60
C TYR A 131 12.00 7.99 6.64
N ASN A 132 12.45 6.76 6.81
CA ASN A 132 13.61 6.45 7.64
C ASN A 132 14.84 7.24 7.18
N LYS A 133 15.10 7.29 5.87
CA LYS A 133 16.21 8.07 5.31
C LYS A 133 16.06 9.58 5.56
N GLN A 134 14.84 10.14 5.45
CA GLN A 134 14.59 11.55 5.75
C GLN A 134 14.90 11.90 7.21
N GLU A 135 14.69 10.96 8.14
CA GLU A 135 14.99 11.12 9.56
C GLU A 135 16.44 10.77 9.93
N GLY A 136 17.30 10.54 8.94
CA GLY A 136 18.72 10.23 9.15
C GLY A 136 18.99 8.79 9.63
N ILE A 137 17.99 7.91 9.58
CA ILE A 137 18.15 6.49 9.94
C ILE A 137 18.93 5.80 8.82
N THR A 138 20.07 5.21 9.16
CA THR A 138 20.99 4.57 8.21
C THR A 138 20.89 3.06 8.16
N LYS A 139 20.13 2.45 9.07
CA LYS A 139 19.93 1.00 9.16
C LYS A 139 18.50 0.69 9.58
N ILE A 140 17.87 -0.22 8.84
CA ILE A 140 16.52 -0.73 9.11
C ILE A 140 16.64 -2.24 9.36
N SER A 141 15.87 -2.74 10.30
CA SER A 141 15.70 -4.18 10.56
C SER A 141 14.22 -4.53 10.42
N THR A 142 13.93 -5.69 9.85
CA THR A 142 12.56 -6.23 9.66
C THR A 142 12.64 -7.76 9.66
N GLU A 143 11.56 -8.42 10.03
CA GLU A 143 11.35 -9.87 9.91
C GLU A 143 10.88 -10.34 8.52
#